data_AF-A0A4V1XA75-F1
#
_entry.id   AF-A0A4V1XA75-F1
#
_cell.length_a   1.000
_cell.length_b   1.000
_cell.length_c   1.000
_cell.angle_alpha   90.00
_cell.angle_beta   90.00
_cell.angle_gamma   90.00
#
_symmetry.space_group_name_H-M   'P 1'
#
loop_
_entity.id
_entity.type
_entity.pdbx_description
1 polymer ?
#
loop_
_entity_poly.entity_id
_entity_poly.type
_entity_poly.pdbx_seq_one_letter_code
_entity_poly.pdbx_strand_id
1 'polypeptide(L)'
;MEPQQQTLPATGSIEEPAAVSSAPAAPQQQPIQGGAVSPPQDSTGVFTSQGVGLAPSQQTFDSNGVFSPTGMVPLPDQHVMAGVSGAVTEHPANGNTISADEIALYDRQIRLWGMKAQKKIQAANVLLITMKALANEIAKNLVLAGIGSLTLVDDQNVSEADLGAQFFLSGENIGQNRAEAASREIQKLNPRVKVIADSGSIMEKGVSYFSAFDIVIATDLNATTLAFINTATRLHHRQFYAAGSHGYYGYIFCDLIEHDFVLQRDKANVSTNVGQESRTRFVTDVKTQKEGGKTIELVAKRELYSTWDLAAEASALPAEYLKSPRRLRAVTPFLSCLRALWAFEQFHNRIPAHNRQDLEYFTKSATQCHSLLSLPGDTLNSEILRSFLQNIGSEIAPVTAVLGGELAQDVINVLGQNQQPIQNMVIFDGNKMEANQYALHPEGPLGLAQLEPANPMMPAMMPTMMPMGDPQMDAQLGNSQIGEQQMGNPQMFPMGQPNMTHQGAL
;
A
#
# COMPACT_ATOMS: atom_id res chain seq x y z
N MET A 1 38.92 44.15 -31.94
CA MET A 1 39.26 42.91 -32.64
C MET A 1 38.36 41.83 -32.08
N GLU A 2 37.17 41.70 -32.66
CA GLU A 2 36.21 40.63 -32.41
C GLU A 2 36.34 39.62 -33.56
N PRO A 3 36.26 38.30 -33.31
CA PRO A 3 36.39 37.31 -34.37
C PRO A 3 35.03 37.03 -35.05
N GLN A 4 35.13 36.86 -36.36
CA GLN A 4 34.07 36.68 -37.35
C GLN A 4 33.26 35.39 -37.14
N GLN A 5 31.93 35.50 -37.27
CA GLN A 5 31.03 34.36 -37.48
C GLN A 5 30.99 34.00 -38.98
N GLN A 6 31.25 32.72 -39.27
CA GLN A 6 31.16 32.14 -40.60
C GLN A 6 29.70 31.88 -40.99
N THR A 7 29.32 32.35 -42.17
CA THR A 7 28.10 32.01 -42.90
C THR A 7 28.35 30.78 -43.79
N LEU A 8 27.43 29.81 -43.76
CA LEU A 8 27.36 28.68 -44.70
C LEU A 8 26.26 28.94 -45.75
N PRO A 9 26.46 28.53 -47.02
CA PRO A 9 25.56 28.86 -48.12
C PRO A 9 24.41 27.86 -48.31
N ALA A 10 23.31 28.36 -48.87
CA ALA A 10 22.12 27.64 -49.27
C ALA A 10 22.28 26.90 -50.60
N THR A 11 21.88 25.62 -50.63
CA THR A 11 21.39 24.83 -51.78
C THR A 11 20.67 23.61 -51.17
N GLY A 12 19.57 23.05 -51.67
CA GLY A 12 18.79 23.29 -52.87
C GLY A 12 17.42 22.60 -52.75
N SER A 13 16.57 22.92 -53.72
CA SER A 13 15.19 22.48 -53.88
C SER A 13 15.05 20.94 -53.94
N ILE A 14 14.05 20.41 -53.23
CA ILE A 14 13.55 19.03 -53.42
C ILE A 14 12.04 19.13 -53.65
N GLU A 15 11.61 18.47 -54.72
CA GLU A 15 10.27 18.40 -55.29
C GLU A 15 9.22 17.76 -54.35
N GLU A 16 8.00 18.32 -54.36
CA GLU A 16 6.79 17.69 -53.82
C GLU A 16 6.35 16.51 -54.69
N PRO A 17 5.97 15.35 -54.12
CA PRO A 17 5.18 14.38 -54.83
C PRO A 17 3.68 14.51 -54.51
N ALA A 18 2.92 14.39 -55.59
CA ALA A 18 1.48 14.54 -55.71
C ALA A 18 0.64 13.59 -54.85
N ALA A 19 -0.56 14.09 -54.51
CA ALA A 19 -1.65 13.35 -53.90
C ALA A 19 -2.12 12.19 -54.79
N VAL A 20 -2.17 10.99 -54.23
CA VAL A 20 -2.84 9.82 -54.83
C VAL A 20 -3.97 9.37 -53.90
N SER A 21 -5.18 9.54 -54.44
CA SER A 21 -6.45 9.01 -53.95
C SER A 21 -6.56 7.53 -54.27
N SER A 22 -6.78 6.68 -53.27
CA SER A 22 -7.49 5.40 -53.41
C SER A 22 -7.80 4.80 -52.03
N ALA A 23 -9.07 4.91 -51.61
CA ALA A 23 -9.63 4.20 -50.46
C ALA A 23 -9.92 2.72 -50.82
N PRO A 24 -9.70 1.76 -49.90
CA PRO A 24 -10.18 0.39 -50.09
C PRO A 24 -11.63 0.27 -49.62
N ALA A 25 -12.45 -0.37 -50.45
CA ALA A 25 -13.87 -0.59 -50.25
C ALA A 25 -14.16 -1.59 -49.10
N ALA A 26 -15.16 -1.26 -48.29
CA ALA A 26 -15.74 -2.13 -47.28
C ALA A 26 -16.49 -3.32 -47.94
N PRO A 27 -16.42 -4.53 -47.37
CA PRO A 27 -17.18 -5.66 -47.90
C PRO A 27 -18.68 -5.50 -47.65
N GLN A 28 -19.45 -5.57 -48.74
CA GLN A 28 -20.90 -5.54 -48.77
C GLN A 28 -21.49 -6.79 -48.11
N GLN A 29 -22.34 -6.60 -47.09
CA GLN A 29 -23.19 -7.64 -46.53
C GLN A 29 -24.34 -7.94 -47.48
N GLN A 30 -24.51 -9.21 -47.85
CA GLN A 30 -25.70 -9.69 -48.56
C GLN A 30 -26.88 -9.86 -47.60
N PRO A 31 -28.12 -9.59 -48.03
CA PRO A 31 -29.30 -9.75 -47.20
C PRO A 31 -29.73 -11.23 -47.15
N ILE A 32 -29.73 -11.84 -45.96
CA ILE A 32 -30.32 -13.15 -45.74
C ILE A 32 -31.78 -12.96 -45.30
N GLN A 33 -32.67 -13.59 -46.06
CA GLN A 33 -34.12 -13.60 -45.88
C GLN A 33 -34.54 -14.33 -44.60
N GLY A 34 -35.66 -13.87 -44.04
CA GLY A 34 -36.25 -14.40 -42.80
C GLY A 34 -36.76 -15.83 -42.93
N GLY A 35 -36.55 -16.59 -41.86
CA GLY A 35 -37.23 -17.84 -41.56
C GLY A 35 -37.61 -17.84 -40.09
N ALA A 36 -38.92 -17.78 -39.82
CA ALA A 36 -39.49 -17.89 -38.49
C ALA A 36 -39.34 -19.33 -37.96
N VAL A 37 -38.89 -19.49 -36.72
CA VAL A 37 -39.04 -20.75 -35.97
C VAL A 37 -39.48 -20.41 -34.55
N SER A 38 -40.72 -20.80 -34.24
CA SER A 38 -41.37 -20.71 -32.93
C SER A 38 -40.94 -21.89 -32.01
N PRO A 39 -41.16 -21.82 -30.69
CA PRO A 39 -40.53 -22.70 -29.71
C PRO A 39 -41.33 -24.00 -29.50
N PRO A 40 -40.75 -25.08 -28.97
CA PRO A 40 -41.54 -26.19 -28.46
C PRO A 40 -41.90 -25.99 -26.99
N GLN A 41 -43.21 -26.06 -26.72
CA GLN A 41 -43.79 -26.33 -25.40
C GLN A 41 -43.96 -27.84 -25.16
N ASP A 42 -44.05 -28.16 -23.88
CA ASP A 42 -44.19 -29.44 -23.17
C ASP A 42 -45.11 -30.54 -23.72
N SER A 43 -44.77 -31.81 -23.39
CA SER A 43 -45.75 -32.82 -22.96
C SER A 43 -45.13 -34.01 -22.19
N THR A 44 -45.30 -33.98 -20.86
CA THR A 44 -45.78 -35.01 -19.92
C THR A 44 -45.65 -36.54 -20.19
N GLY A 45 -45.21 -37.26 -19.13
CA GLY A 45 -45.46 -38.70 -18.85
C GLY A 45 -44.30 -39.35 -18.04
N VAL A 46 -44.23 -39.36 -16.69
CA VAL A 46 -44.96 -40.14 -15.65
C VAL A 46 -44.35 -41.53 -15.28
N PHE A 47 -44.09 -41.70 -13.96
CA PHE A 47 -43.80 -42.90 -13.12
C PHE A 47 -42.38 -43.55 -13.18
N THR A 48 -41.68 -43.96 -12.10
CA THR A 48 -41.98 -44.34 -10.69
C THR A 48 -40.76 -44.13 -9.77
N SER A 49 -41.04 -43.88 -8.49
CA SER A 49 -40.13 -43.81 -7.33
C SER A 49 -39.88 -45.16 -6.64
N GLN A 50 -38.67 -45.38 -6.11
CA GLN A 50 -38.43 -46.13 -4.87
C GLN A 50 -37.34 -45.41 -4.07
N GLY A 51 -37.54 -45.27 -2.76
CA GLY A 51 -36.63 -44.60 -1.84
C GLY A 51 -36.40 -45.39 -0.55
N VAL A 52 -35.48 -44.87 0.27
CA VAL A 52 -35.32 -45.04 1.74
C VAL A 52 -34.47 -43.81 2.15
N GLY A 53 -34.76 -42.92 3.11
CA GLY A 53 -35.72 -42.84 4.21
C GLY A 53 -34.96 -42.70 5.54
N LEU A 54 -34.89 -41.50 6.14
CA LEU A 54 -35.09 -41.19 7.57
C LEU A 54 -34.77 -39.71 7.92
N ALA A 55 -35.52 -39.19 8.91
CA ALA A 55 -35.98 -37.81 9.06
C ALA A 55 -35.27 -37.01 10.20
N PRO A 56 -35.58 -35.70 10.39
CA PRO A 56 -34.90 -34.81 11.33
C PRO A 56 -35.64 -34.67 12.68
N SER A 57 -34.94 -34.26 13.74
CA SER A 57 -35.52 -33.97 15.05
C SER A 57 -35.28 -32.52 15.49
N GLN A 58 -36.37 -31.79 15.67
CA GLN A 58 -36.47 -30.54 16.44
C GLN A 58 -36.48 -30.86 17.95
N GLN A 59 -35.91 -29.99 18.78
CA GLN A 59 -36.33 -29.82 20.18
C GLN A 59 -36.25 -28.36 20.62
N THR A 60 -37.27 -27.95 21.37
CA THR A 60 -37.52 -26.63 21.97
C THR A 60 -36.97 -26.53 23.41
N PHE A 61 -36.84 -25.28 23.87
CA PHE A 61 -36.22 -24.73 25.09
C PHE A 61 -36.66 -25.28 26.46
N ASP A 62 -35.78 -25.08 27.46
CA ASP A 62 -36.16 -24.62 28.81
C ASP A 62 -35.04 -23.78 29.49
N SER A 63 -35.49 -22.92 30.41
CA SER A 63 -34.85 -21.76 31.03
C SER A 63 -34.12 -22.01 32.36
N ASN A 64 -33.15 -21.13 32.67
CA ASN A 64 -32.49 -20.84 33.96
C ASN A 64 -31.53 -21.89 34.57
N GLY A 65 -30.30 -21.45 34.88
CA GLY A 65 -29.53 -22.01 36.01
C GLY A 65 -28.03 -22.20 35.81
N VAL A 66 -27.26 -21.13 36.07
CA VAL A 66 -25.98 -21.10 36.82
C VAL A 66 -24.95 -22.23 36.58
N PHE A 67 -23.78 -21.86 36.06
CA PHE A 67 -22.56 -22.67 36.08
C PHE A 67 -21.50 -22.03 36.97
N SER A 68 -20.85 -22.82 37.84
CA SER A 68 -19.58 -22.50 38.50
C SER A 68 -18.88 -23.77 39.02
N PRO A 69 -17.56 -23.73 39.24
CA PRO A 69 -16.61 -24.71 38.70
C PRO A 69 -15.85 -25.51 39.77
N THR A 70 -15.19 -26.61 39.40
CA THR A 70 -13.92 -27.08 40.01
C THR A 70 -13.36 -28.32 39.31
N GLY A 71 -12.02 -28.44 39.23
CA GLY A 71 -11.36 -29.75 39.14
C GLY A 71 -10.09 -29.82 38.30
N MET A 72 -8.97 -29.32 38.82
CA MET A 72 -7.61 -29.66 38.37
C MET A 72 -7.23 -31.07 38.81
N VAL A 73 -6.69 -31.92 37.92
CA VAL A 73 -5.75 -33.03 38.24
C VAL A 73 -4.97 -33.44 36.95
N PRO A 74 -3.82 -34.16 37.04
CA PRO A 74 -2.55 -33.71 36.47
C PRO A 74 -1.99 -34.65 35.38
N LEU A 75 -0.89 -34.23 34.75
CA LEU A 75 -0.08 -35.06 33.84
C LEU A 75 0.59 -36.24 34.58
N PRO A 76 0.79 -37.39 33.90
CA PRO A 76 1.84 -38.34 34.27
C PRO A 76 3.01 -38.34 33.27
N ASP A 77 4.20 -38.51 33.85
CA ASP A 77 5.49 -38.62 33.19
C ASP A 77 5.71 -39.93 32.41
N GLN A 78 6.45 -39.75 31.30
CA GLN A 78 7.46 -40.60 30.66
C GLN A 78 7.44 -42.13 30.86
N HIS A 79 7.23 -42.84 29.73
CA HIS A 79 8.00 -44.04 29.41
C HIS A 79 8.59 -43.95 28.00
N VAL A 80 9.89 -44.19 27.95
CA VAL A 80 10.79 -44.20 26.79
C VAL A 80 10.49 -45.39 25.88
N MET A 81 10.31 -45.16 24.58
CA MET A 81 10.64 -46.13 23.53
C MET A 81 11.22 -45.40 22.31
N ALA A 82 12.36 -45.91 21.86
CA ALA A 82 13.20 -45.36 20.82
C ALA A 82 12.65 -45.62 19.41
N GLY A 83 12.96 -44.68 18.50
CA GLY A 83 13.24 -44.99 17.09
C GLY A 83 12.19 -44.59 16.07
N VAL A 84 12.25 -43.33 15.60
CA VAL A 84 12.25 -42.99 14.16
C VAL A 84 13.03 -41.68 14.00
N SER A 85 14.18 -41.75 13.35
CA SER A 85 14.96 -40.58 12.92
C SER A 85 14.19 -39.82 11.84
N GLY A 86 13.57 -38.70 12.21
CA GLY A 86 13.12 -37.66 11.28
C GLY A 86 14.13 -36.52 11.32
N ALA A 87 14.87 -36.35 10.22
CA ALA A 87 15.89 -35.32 10.08
C ALA A 87 15.28 -33.93 10.27
N VAL A 88 15.75 -33.22 11.29
CA VAL A 88 15.65 -31.77 11.37
C VAL A 88 16.55 -31.23 10.27
N THR A 89 15.96 -30.72 9.19
CA THR A 89 16.72 -29.98 8.19
C THR A 89 17.17 -28.67 8.80
N GLU A 90 18.43 -28.64 9.24
CA GLU A 90 19.18 -27.42 9.52
C GLU A 90 19.09 -26.48 8.30
N HIS A 91 18.80 -25.21 8.55
CA HIS A 91 18.99 -24.15 7.56
C HIS A 91 20.48 -24.09 7.19
N PRO A 92 20.87 -24.32 5.93
CA PRO A 92 22.25 -24.10 5.56
C PRO A 92 22.49 -22.59 5.60
N ALA A 93 23.42 -22.17 6.47
CA ALA A 93 24.06 -20.89 6.38
C ALA A 93 24.83 -20.84 5.05
N ASN A 94 24.15 -20.46 3.96
CA ASN A 94 24.78 -20.35 2.67
C ASN A 94 25.64 -19.09 2.62
N GLY A 95 26.94 -19.29 2.81
CA GLY A 95 27.96 -18.42 2.24
C GLY A 95 27.91 -18.50 0.71
N ASN A 96 26.85 -17.97 0.08
CA ASN A 96 26.74 -17.94 -1.37
C ASN A 96 27.75 -16.92 -1.92
N THR A 97 28.83 -17.45 -2.48
CA THR A 97 29.64 -16.75 -3.45
C THR A 97 28.83 -16.72 -4.74
N ILE A 98 28.55 -15.51 -5.25
CA ILE A 98 27.83 -15.34 -6.52
C ILE A 98 28.68 -16.01 -7.60
N SER A 99 28.09 -16.91 -8.38
CA SER A 99 28.81 -17.62 -9.44
C SER A 99 29.33 -16.66 -10.51
N ALA A 100 30.39 -17.04 -11.24
CA ALA A 100 30.96 -16.19 -12.28
C ALA A 100 29.93 -15.82 -13.37
N ASP A 101 29.04 -16.76 -13.70
CA ASP A 101 27.95 -16.54 -14.67
C ASP A 101 26.92 -15.54 -14.15
N GLU A 102 26.61 -15.56 -12.86
CA GLU A 102 25.73 -14.56 -12.23
C GLU A 102 26.39 -13.18 -12.16
N ILE A 103 27.69 -13.12 -11.87
CA ILE A 103 28.44 -11.86 -11.92
C ILE A 103 28.39 -11.27 -13.33
N ALA A 104 28.57 -12.10 -14.37
CA ALA A 104 28.50 -11.65 -15.76
C ALA A 104 27.09 -11.16 -16.14
N LEU A 105 26.04 -11.88 -15.73
CA LEU A 105 24.65 -11.52 -16.00
C LEU A 105 24.27 -10.19 -15.33
N TYR A 106 24.64 -10.02 -14.07
CA TYR A 106 24.31 -8.83 -13.28
C TYR A 106 25.39 -7.75 -13.30
N ASP A 107 26.42 -7.84 -14.16
CA ASP A 107 27.59 -6.93 -14.16
C ASP A 107 27.17 -5.45 -14.16
N ARG A 108 26.21 -5.08 -15.03
CA ARG A 108 25.71 -3.70 -15.13
C ARG A 108 25.00 -3.24 -13.85
N GLN A 109 24.24 -4.13 -13.22
CA GLN A 109 23.50 -3.88 -11.98
C GLN A 109 24.47 -3.79 -10.78
N ILE A 110 25.42 -4.72 -10.70
CA ILE A 110 26.50 -4.76 -9.70
C ILE A 110 27.33 -3.48 -9.75
N ARG A 111 27.63 -2.94 -10.93
CA ARG A 111 28.34 -1.65 -11.05
C ARG A 111 27.57 -0.48 -10.46
N LEU A 112 26.24 -0.55 -10.43
CA LEU A 112 25.38 0.51 -9.92
C LEU A 112 25.26 0.46 -8.40
N TRP A 113 24.86 -0.69 -7.84
CA TRP A 113 24.56 -0.81 -6.40
C TRP A 113 25.58 -1.63 -5.59
N GLY A 114 26.55 -2.25 -6.26
CA GLY A 114 27.62 -3.01 -5.62
C GLY A 114 27.25 -4.46 -5.32
N MET A 115 28.29 -5.28 -5.14
CA MET A 115 28.15 -6.72 -4.89
C MET A 115 27.38 -7.06 -3.61
N LYS A 116 27.54 -6.25 -2.55
CA LYS A 116 26.83 -6.48 -1.28
C LYS A 116 25.32 -6.30 -1.43
N ALA A 117 24.89 -5.27 -2.17
CA ALA A 117 23.48 -5.05 -2.45
C ALA A 117 22.90 -6.19 -3.32
N GLN A 118 23.62 -6.60 -4.37
CA GLN A 118 23.18 -7.72 -5.22
C GLN A 118 22.96 -9.01 -4.44
N LYS A 119 23.85 -9.33 -3.47
CA LYS A 119 23.66 -10.50 -2.59
C LYS A 119 22.39 -10.43 -1.75
N LYS A 120 22.04 -9.24 -1.24
CA LYS A 120 20.79 -9.05 -0.48
C LYS A 120 19.58 -9.21 -1.37
N ILE A 121 19.61 -8.62 -2.57
CA ILE A 121 18.55 -8.77 -3.58
C ILE A 121 18.33 -10.26 -3.89
N GLN A 122 19.39 -11.02 -4.19
CA GLN A 122 19.31 -12.45 -4.48
C GLN A 122 18.85 -13.33 -3.32
N ALA A 123 18.90 -12.84 -2.08
CA ALA A 123 18.40 -13.57 -0.91
C ALA A 123 16.93 -13.26 -0.60
N ALA A 124 16.36 -12.23 -1.24
CA ALA A 124 15.04 -11.72 -0.90
C ALA A 124 13.91 -12.63 -1.39
N ASN A 125 12.93 -12.85 -0.51
CA ASN A 125 11.68 -13.53 -0.83
C ASN A 125 10.54 -12.50 -0.84
N VAL A 126 9.93 -12.30 -2.01
CA VAL A 126 8.90 -11.27 -2.23
C VAL A 126 7.55 -11.92 -2.47
N LEU A 127 6.52 -11.43 -1.78
CA LEU A 127 5.13 -11.75 -2.04
C LEU A 127 4.50 -10.63 -2.88
N LEU A 128 3.84 -10.99 -3.98
CA LEU A 128 3.10 -10.08 -4.84
C LEU A 128 1.64 -10.56 -4.94
N ILE A 129 0.72 -9.71 -4.47
CA ILE A 129 -0.71 -10.02 -4.32
C ILE A 129 -1.49 -9.27 -5.40
N THR A 130 -2.40 -10.00 -6.05
CA THR A 130 -3.19 -9.62 -7.23
C THR A 130 -2.32 -9.53 -8.48
N MET A 131 -2.54 -10.42 -9.45
CA MET A 131 -1.77 -10.51 -10.68
C MET A 131 -2.51 -9.79 -11.81
N LYS A 132 -2.33 -8.47 -11.83
CA LYS A 132 -2.90 -7.53 -12.80
C LYS A 132 -1.82 -6.77 -13.59
N ALA A 133 -2.18 -5.80 -14.44
CA ALA A 133 -1.23 -5.14 -15.33
C ALA A 133 -0.12 -4.36 -14.58
N LEU A 134 -0.43 -3.79 -13.41
CA LEU A 134 0.56 -3.17 -12.54
C LEU A 134 1.52 -4.21 -11.95
N ALA A 135 1.00 -5.33 -11.44
CA ALA A 135 1.80 -6.43 -10.93
C ALA A 135 2.71 -7.04 -12.00
N ASN A 136 2.30 -7.08 -13.28
CA ASN A 136 3.17 -7.57 -14.37
C ASN A 136 4.47 -6.77 -14.46
N GLU A 137 4.37 -5.46 -14.38
CA GLU A 137 5.52 -4.55 -14.45
C GLU A 137 6.43 -4.71 -13.23
N ILE A 138 5.84 -4.82 -12.04
CA ILE A 138 6.57 -5.07 -10.79
C ILE A 138 7.30 -6.42 -10.86
N ALA A 139 6.59 -7.50 -11.20
CA ALA A 139 7.14 -8.84 -11.30
C ALA A 139 8.28 -8.92 -12.32
N LYS A 140 8.10 -8.35 -13.51
CA LYS A 140 9.13 -8.26 -14.56
C LYS A 140 10.41 -7.63 -14.01
N ASN A 141 10.30 -6.45 -13.39
CA ASN A 141 11.45 -5.69 -12.92
C ASN A 141 12.17 -6.39 -11.77
N LEU A 142 11.44 -6.96 -10.80
CA LEU A 142 12.03 -7.68 -9.67
C LEU A 142 12.74 -8.97 -10.11
N VAL A 143 12.13 -9.74 -11.02
CA VAL A 143 12.71 -11.00 -11.52
C VAL A 143 13.95 -10.73 -12.37
N LEU A 144 13.95 -9.67 -13.19
CA LEU A 144 15.14 -9.25 -13.95
C LEU A 144 16.25 -8.67 -13.06
N ALA A 145 15.91 -8.11 -11.89
CA ALA A 145 16.89 -7.70 -10.87
C ALA A 145 17.51 -8.90 -10.13
N GLY A 146 16.89 -10.08 -10.26
CA GLY A 146 17.42 -11.32 -9.70
C GLY A 146 17.14 -11.48 -8.21
N ILE A 147 15.91 -11.20 -7.77
CA ILE A 147 15.48 -11.57 -6.41
C ILE A 147 15.55 -13.09 -6.17
N GLY A 148 15.58 -13.52 -4.91
CA GLY A 148 15.66 -14.95 -4.58
C GLY A 148 14.39 -15.72 -4.98
N SER A 149 13.23 -15.21 -4.56
CA SER A 149 11.95 -15.80 -4.95
C SER A 149 10.82 -14.77 -5.06
N LEU A 150 9.88 -15.05 -5.96
CA LEU A 150 8.64 -14.30 -6.14
C LEU A 150 7.44 -15.24 -6.00
N THR A 151 6.63 -15.04 -4.96
CA THR A 151 5.34 -15.73 -4.82
C THR A 151 4.23 -14.82 -5.30
N LEU A 152 3.43 -15.30 -6.25
CA LEU A 152 2.27 -14.64 -6.81
C LEU A 152 1.01 -15.21 -6.16
N VAL A 153 0.18 -14.35 -5.57
CA VAL A 153 -1.12 -14.73 -5.01
C VAL A 153 -2.23 -14.01 -5.77
N ASP A 154 -3.10 -14.77 -6.44
CA ASP A 154 -4.31 -14.25 -7.07
C ASP A 154 -5.36 -15.38 -7.13
N ASP A 155 -6.57 -15.13 -6.64
CA ASP A 155 -7.68 -16.09 -6.65
C ASP A 155 -8.60 -15.94 -7.87
N GLN A 156 -8.33 -14.98 -8.75
CA GLN A 156 -9.13 -14.70 -9.93
C GLN A 156 -8.63 -15.43 -11.18
N ASN A 157 -9.56 -15.69 -12.09
CA ASN A 157 -9.27 -16.23 -13.41
C ASN A 157 -8.98 -15.13 -14.42
N VAL A 158 -8.19 -15.46 -15.44
CA VAL A 158 -7.93 -14.61 -16.59
C VAL A 158 -9.23 -14.34 -17.34
N SER A 159 -9.50 -13.05 -17.56
CA SER A 159 -10.61 -12.52 -18.35
C SER A 159 -10.08 -11.85 -19.62
N GLU A 160 -10.96 -11.56 -20.58
CA GLU A 160 -10.58 -10.82 -21.80
C GLU A 160 -10.01 -9.43 -21.49
N ALA A 161 -10.50 -8.77 -20.44
CA ALA A 161 -10.03 -7.46 -20.02
C ALA A 161 -8.54 -7.46 -19.62
N ASP A 162 -8.06 -8.58 -19.07
CA ASP A 162 -6.67 -8.72 -18.66
C ASP A 162 -5.71 -8.66 -19.86
N LEU A 163 -6.12 -9.18 -21.02
CA LEU A 163 -5.28 -9.25 -22.22
C LEU A 163 -4.90 -7.88 -22.79
N GLY A 164 -5.63 -6.82 -22.44
CA GLY A 164 -5.38 -5.46 -22.92
C GLY A 164 -4.10 -4.84 -22.34
N ALA A 165 -3.76 -5.18 -21.09
CA ALA A 165 -2.63 -4.58 -20.38
C ALA A 165 -1.70 -5.61 -19.72
N GLN A 166 -2.07 -6.90 -19.66
CA GLN A 166 -1.23 -7.95 -19.11
C GLN A 166 -0.41 -8.70 -20.19
N PHE A 167 0.84 -8.31 -20.39
CA PHE A 167 1.72 -8.92 -21.39
C PHE A 167 2.26 -10.34 -21.07
N PHE A 168 2.01 -10.89 -19.88
CA PHE A 168 2.32 -12.30 -19.56
C PHE A 168 1.19 -13.28 -19.89
N LEU A 169 0.04 -12.77 -20.33
CA LEU A 169 -1.13 -13.57 -20.64
C LEU A 169 -1.44 -13.54 -22.13
N SER A 170 -2.04 -14.61 -22.61
CA SER A 170 -2.53 -14.77 -23.99
C SER A 170 -4.00 -15.22 -23.98
N GLY A 171 -4.65 -15.18 -25.15
CA GLY A 171 -6.03 -15.66 -25.28
C GLY A 171 -6.24 -17.11 -24.85
N GLU A 172 -5.20 -17.95 -24.92
CA GLU A 172 -5.25 -19.34 -24.46
C GLU A 172 -5.35 -19.48 -22.93
N ASN A 173 -5.02 -18.42 -22.19
CA ASN A 173 -5.05 -18.41 -20.74
C ASN A 173 -6.42 -18.05 -20.17
N ILE A 174 -7.37 -17.58 -20.98
CA ILE A 174 -8.72 -17.22 -20.51
C ILE A 174 -9.35 -18.38 -19.73
N GLY A 175 -9.85 -18.09 -18.54
CA GLY A 175 -10.44 -19.07 -17.63
C GLY A 175 -9.46 -19.84 -16.75
N GLN A 176 -8.15 -19.74 -16.97
CA GLN A 176 -7.12 -20.24 -16.05
C GLN A 176 -6.89 -19.23 -14.92
N ASN A 177 -6.33 -19.67 -13.79
CA ASN A 177 -5.94 -18.77 -12.70
C ASN A 177 -4.85 -17.78 -13.16
N ARG A 178 -4.97 -16.50 -12.81
CA ARG A 178 -4.04 -15.44 -13.26
C ARG A 178 -2.61 -15.65 -12.77
N ALA A 179 -2.42 -15.97 -11.48
CA ALA A 179 -1.10 -16.20 -10.91
C ALA A 179 -0.42 -17.41 -11.54
N GLU A 180 -1.14 -18.51 -11.71
CA GLU A 180 -0.62 -19.72 -12.37
C GLU A 180 -0.23 -19.47 -13.83
N ALA A 181 -1.10 -18.80 -14.60
CA ALA A 181 -0.84 -18.49 -16.01
C ALA A 181 0.38 -17.57 -16.16
N ALA A 182 0.43 -16.47 -15.41
CA ALA A 182 1.53 -15.50 -15.48
C ALA A 182 2.87 -16.08 -14.99
N SER A 183 2.86 -16.92 -13.95
CA SER A 183 4.09 -17.49 -13.36
C SER A 183 4.98 -18.20 -14.37
N ARG A 184 4.38 -18.85 -15.38
CA ARG A 184 5.11 -19.59 -16.44
C ARG A 184 5.93 -18.66 -17.31
N GLU A 185 5.39 -17.51 -17.71
CA GLU A 185 6.10 -16.52 -18.51
C GLU A 185 7.09 -15.72 -17.66
N ILE A 186 6.73 -15.40 -16.42
CA ILE A 186 7.63 -14.70 -15.48
C ILE A 186 8.88 -15.55 -15.21
N GLN A 187 8.74 -16.86 -15.00
CA GLN A 187 9.87 -17.76 -14.76
C GLN A 187 10.88 -17.79 -15.92
N LYS A 188 10.42 -17.58 -17.17
CA LYS A 188 11.30 -17.54 -18.36
C LYS A 188 12.20 -16.31 -18.38
N LEU A 189 11.81 -15.21 -17.72
CA LEU A 189 12.63 -13.99 -17.65
C LEU A 189 13.96 -14.25 -16.94
N ASN A 190 13.93 -15.07 -15.88
CA ASN A 190 15.13 -15.41 -15.13
C ASN A 190 14.99 -16.77 -14.45
N PRO A 191 15.57 -17.85 -15.03
CA PRO A 191 15.53 -19.20 -14.46
C PRO A 191 16.17 -19.35 -13.08
N ARG A 192 16.91 -18.34 -12.61
CA ARG A 192 17.56 -18.33 -11.29
C ARG A 192 16.65 -17.85 -10.17
N VAL A 193 15.58 -17.13 -10.50
CA VAL A 193 14.57 -16.69 -9.53
C VAL A 193 13.54 -17.79 -9.38
N LYS A 194 13.21 -18.16 -8.14
CA LYS A 194 12.13 -19.12 -7.89
C LYS A 194 10.78 -18.40 -7.98
N VAL A 195 9.99 -18.70 -9.00
CA VAL A 195 8.63 -18.16 -9.13
C VAL A 195 7.61 -19.19 -8.65
N ILE A 196 6.72 -18.79 -7.74
CA ILE A 196 5.71 -19.64 -7.13
C ILE A 196 4.34 -19.01 -7.39
N ALA A 197 3.37 -19.81 -7.82
CA ALA A 197 1.97 -19.40 -7.91
C ALA A 197 1.16 -20.00 -6.76
N ASP A 198 0.28 -19.19 -6.17
CA ASP A 198 -0.69 -19.57 -5.16
C ASP A 198 -2.05 -19.02 -5.60
N SER A 199 -2.95 -19.93 -5.99
CA SER A 199 -4.27 -19.61 -6.52
C SER A 199 -5.31 -19.33 -5.44
N GLY A 200 -4.93 -19.34 -4.15
CA GLY A 200 -5.84 -19.14 -3.03
C GLY A 200 -6.08 -17.66 -2.73
N SER A 201 -7.19 -17.36 -2.04
CA SER A 201 -7.48 -15.99 -1.64
C SER A 201 -6.51 -15.51 -0.57
N ILE A 202 -6.01 -14.28 -0.69
CA ILE A 202 -5.14 -13.69 0.32
C ILE A 202 -5.87 -13.55 1.68
N MET A 203 -7.19 -13.36 1.65
CA MET A 203 -8.02 -13.20 2.85
C MET A 203 -8.19 -14.51 3.63
N GLU A 204 -7.94 -15.66 2.99
CA GLU A 204 -7.96 -16.97 3.64
C GLU A 204 -6.62 -17.32 4.30
N LYS A 205 -5.56 -16.54 4.03
CA LYS A 205 -4.24 -16.75 4.61
C LYS A 205 -4.21 -16.20 6.03
N GLY A 206 -3.71 -17.01 6.97
CA GLY A 206 -3.46 -16.56 8.33
C GLY A 206 -2.33 -15.53 8.39
N VAL A 207 -2.30 -14.72 9.45
CA VAL A 207 -1.27 -13.68 9.67
C VAL A 207 0.16 -14.23 9.59
N SER A 208 0.37 -15.47 10.03
CA SER A 208 1.68 -16.15 9.96
C SER A 208 2.19 -16.40 8.54
N TYR A 209 1.32 -16.40 7.54
CA TYR A 209 1.71 -16.57 6.12
C TYR A 209 2.71 -15.49 5.69
N PHE A 210 2.48 -14.25 6.11
CA PHE A 210 3.33 -13.11 5.74
C PHE A 210 4.75 -13.21 6.31
N SER A 211 4.95 -14.00 7.38
CA SER A 211 6.26 -14.15 8.03
C SER A 211 7.33 -14.79 7.13
N ALA A 212 6.94 -15.47 6.06
CA ALA A 212 7.86 -16.13 5.12
C ALA A 212 8.53 -15.17 4.12
N PHE A 213 8.08 -13.91 4.05
CA PHE A 213 8.52 -12.94 3.04
C PHE A 213 9.29 -11.80 3.67
N ASP A 214 10.27 -11.27 2.95
CA ASP A 214 11.00 -10.08 3.36
C ASP A 214 10.19 -8.81 3.02
N ILE A 215 9.54 -8.82 1.85
CA ILE A 215 8.72 -7.73 1.33
C ILE A 215 7.39 -8.28 0.82
N VAL A 216 6.30 -7.60 1.17
CA VAL A 216 4.95 -7.88 0.70
C VAL A 216 4.44 -6.71 -0.12
N ILE A 217 3.99 -6.99 -1.35
CA ILE A 217 3.47 -6.00 -2.29
C ILE A 217 2.04 -6.36 -2.62
N ALA A 218 1.11 -5.47 -2.29
CA ALA A 218 -0.31 -5.61 -2.55
C ALA A 218 -0.75 -4.65 -3.66
N THR A 219 -1.35 -5.16 -4.73
CA THR A 219 -1.81 -4.32 -5.85
C THR A 219 -3.31 -4.41 -6.04
N ASP A 220 -3.94 -3.29 -6.42
CA ASP A 220 -5.33 -3.20 -6.87
C ASP A 220 -6.35 -3.88 -5.91
N LEU A 221 -6.10 -3.79 -4.60
CA LEU A 221 -6.98 -4.26 -3.53
C LEU A 221 -7.72 -3.08 -2.88
N ASN A 222 -8.89 -3.37 -2.30
CA ASN A 222 -9.65 -2.38 -1.56
C ASN A 222 -8.91 -1.95 -0.27
N ALA A 223 -9.24 -0.77 0.23
CA ALA A 223 -8.57 -0.17 1.39
C ALA A 223 -8.64 -1.05 2.67
N THR A 224 -9.73 -1.77 2.91
CA THR A 224 -9.89 -2.66 4.08
C THR A 224 -8.92 -3.84 4.02
N THR A 225 -8.75 -4.44 2.84
CA THR A 225 -7.79 -5.54 2.63
C THR A 225 -6.36 -5.04 2.75
N LEU A 226 -6.04 -3.85 2.21
CA LEU A 226 -4.72 -3.24 2.36
C LEU A 226 -4.37 -2.98 3.82
N ALA A 227 -5.32 -2.48 4.61
CA ALA A 227 -5.18 -2.28 6.05
C ALA A 227 -4.87 -3.57 6.81
N PHE A 228 -5.62 -4.64 6.50
CA PHE A 228 -5.42 -5.96 7.06
C PHE A 228 -4.01 -6.50 6.76
N ILE A 229 -3.58 -6.46 5.49
CA ILE A 229 -2.27 -6.95 5.08
C ILE A 229 -1.16 -6.13 5.77
N ASN A 230 -1.28 -4.79 5.79
CA ASN A 230 -0.27 -3.94 6.41
C ASN A 230 -0.15 -4.19 7.92
N THR A 231 -1.26 -4.42 8.62
CA THR A 231 -1.22 -4.78 10.04
C THR A 231 -0.58 -6.17 10.22
N ALA A 232 -0.93 -7.14 9.38
CA ALA A 232 -0.36 -8.47 9.42
C ALA A 232 1.16 -8.47 9.15
N THR A 233 1.64 -7.67 8.21
CA THR A 233 3.07 -7.53 7.92
C THR A 233 3.82 -6.89 9.08
N ARG A 234 3.25 -5.84 9.71
CA ARG A 234 3.83 -5.21 10.91
C ARG A 234 3.97 -6.19 12.07
N LEU A 235 2.97 -7.04 12.32
CA LEU A 235 3.03 -8.08 13.37
C LEU A 235 4.20 -9.07 13.19
N HIS A 236 4.67 -9.24 11.95
CA HIS A 236 5.81 -10.09 11.62
C HIS A 236 7.06 -9.32 11.19
N HIS A 237 7.10 -8.01 11.43
CA HIS A 237 8.22 -7.13 11.07
C HIS A 237 8.60 -7.21 9.58
N ARG A 238 7.60 -7.30 8.70
CA ARG A 238 7.77 -7.38 7.24
C ARG A 238 7.43 -6.05 6.58
N GLN A 239 8.23 -5.70 5.57
CA GLN A 239 8.07 -4.47 4.80
C GLN A 239 6.89 -4.61 3.85
N PHE A 240 6.15 -3.52 3.67
CA PHE A 240 4.90 -3.54 2.92
C PHE A 240 4.83 -2.42 1.89
N TYR A 241 4.33 -2.76 0.72
CA TYR A 241 3.93 -1.82 -0.33
C TYR A 241 2.48 -2.05 -0.71
N ALA A 242 1.74 -0.97 -0.91
CA ALA A 242 0.45 -1.00 -1.58
C ALA A 242 0.52 -0.16 -2.85
N ALA A 243 -0.11 -0.59 -3.94
CA ALA A 243 -0.19 0.22 -5.14
C ALA A 243 -1.46 -0.05 -5.92
N GLY A 244 -1.87 0.90 -6.77
CA GLY A 244 -3.03 0.70 -7.62
C GLY A 244 -3.03 1.63 -8.81
N SER A 245 -3.68 1.19 -9.88
CA SER A 245 -3.85 1.98 -11.12
C SER A 245 -5.33 2.20 -11.44
N HIS A 246 -5.66 3.45 -11.77
CA HIS A 246 -6.99 3.89 -12.15
C HIS A 246 -6.86 4.76 -13.41
N GLY A 247 -6.75 4.09 -14.55
CA GLY A 247 -6.60 4.69 -15.87
C GLY A 247 -5.35 5.56 -15.94
N TYR A 248 -5.53 6.87 -16.10
CA TYR A 248 -4.41 7.83 -16.12
C TYR A 248 -3.77 8.09 -14.75
N TYR A 249 -4.31 7.54 -13.67
CA TYR A 249 -3.87 7.85 -12.31
C TYR A 249 -3.40 6.59 -11.58
N GLY A 250 -2.65 6.77 -10.51
CA GLY A 250 -2.34 5.68 -9.61
C GLY A 250 -1.55 6.14 -8.40
N TYR A 251 -1.20 5.19 -7.56
CA TYR A 251 -0.49 5.46 -6.32
C TYR A 251 0.47 4.34 -5.96
N ILE A 252 1.48 4.70 -5.17
CA ILE A 252 2.35 3.78 -4.44
C ILE A 252 2.34 4.23 -2.99
N PHE A 253 2.11 3.30 -2.08
CA PHE A 253 2.29 3.47 -0.65
C PHE A 253 3.39 2.53 -0.17
N CYS A 254 4.20 3.01 0.78
CA CYS A 254 5.31 2.29 1.36
C CYS A 254 5.24 2.35 2.88
N ASP A 255 5.33 1.19 3.54
CA ASP A 255 5.50 1.05 4.97
C ASP A 255 6.62 0.06 5.28
N LEU A 256 7.82 0.59 5.56
CA LEU A 256 8.98 -0.21 5.91
C LEU A 256 9.15 -0.39 7.43
N ILE A 257 8.19 0.08 8.23
CA ILE A 257 8.26 0.12 9.70
C ILE A 257 9.39 1.04 10.17
N GLU A 258 10.61 0.53 10.20
CA GLU A 258 11.86 1.25 10.36
C GLU A 258 12.84 0.74 9.30
N HIS A 259 13.46 1.66 8.55
CA HIS A 259 14.40 1.29 7.50
C HIS A 259 15.74 2.02 7.66
N ASP A 260 16.80 1.24 7.86
CA ASP A 260 18.17 1.74 7.89
C ASP A 260 18.84 1.63 6.52
N PHE A 261 19.43 2.73 6.07
CA PHE A 261 20.16 2.81 4.80
C PHE A 261 21.40 3.69 4.93
N VAL A 262 22.36 3.51 4.03
CA VAL A 262 23.63 4.27 4.02
C VAL A 262 23.78 5.02 2.71
N LEU A 263 23.90 6.35 2.80
CA LEU A 263 24.18 7.20 1.65
C LEU A 263 25.69 7.45 1.54
N GLN A 264 26.21 7.24 0.35
CA GLN A 264 27.57 7.60 -0.02
C GLN A 264 27.56 8.93 -0.78
N ARG A 265 28.28 9.94 -0.28
CA ARG A 265 28.38 11.25 -0.95
C ARG A 265 29.76 11.88 -0.78
N ASP A 266 30.12 12.78 -1.67
CA ASP A 266 31.29 13.63 -1.46
C ASP A 266 31.10 14.46 -0.17
N LYS A 267 32.15 14.59 0.64
CA LYS A 267 32.08 15.33 1.90
C LYS A 267 31.65 16.78 1.62
N ALA A 268 30.51 17.17 2.17
CA ALA A 268 30.00 18.53 2.07
C ALA A 268 30.82 19.51 2.94
N ASN A 269 30.75 20.79 2.59
CA ASN A 269 31.35 21.85 3.42
C ASN A 269 30.65 22.01 4.78
N VAL A 270 29.39 21.60 4.88
CA VAL A 270 28.60 21.61 6.10
C VAL A 270 28.69 20.22 6.75
N SER A 271 29.04 20.18 8.03
CA SER A 271 29.11 18.93 8.80
C SER A 271 27.73 18.30 8.95
N THR A 272 27.65 16.99 8.73
CA THR A 272 26.44 16.21 9.00
C THR A 272 26.38 15.90 10.49
N ASN A 273 25.31 16.35 11.16
CA ASN A 273 25.10 16.07 12.57
C ASN A 273 24.25 14.79 12.73
N VAL A 274 24.65 13.95 13.68
CA VAL A 274 23.84 12.80 14.12
C VAL A 274 22.65 13.33 14.91
N GLY A 275 21.47 12.76 14.68
CA GLY A 275 20.22 13.18 15.29
C GLY A 275 19.06 13.24 14.29
N GLN A 276 17.95 13.85 14.72
CA GLN A 276 16.75 13.97 13.90
C GLN A 276 16.96 14.97 12.76
N GLU A 277 16.80 14.51 11.52
CA GLU A 277 16.91 15.32 10.29
C GLU A 277 15.54 15.81 9.83
N SER A 278 14.51 14.96 9.96
CA SER A 278 13.12 15.30 9.67
C SER A 278 12.20 14.61 10.68
N ARG A 279 10.90 14.86 10.57
CA ARG A 279 9.87 14.19 11.38
C ARG A 279 9.97 12.65 11.32
N THR A 280 10.42 12.11 10.20
CA THR A 280 10.46 10.67 9.91
C THR A 280 11.88 10.13 9.78
N ARG A 281 12.90 11.00 9.79
CA ARG A 281 14.29 10.64 9.45
C ARG A 281 15.27 11.03 10.54
N PHE A 282 16.18 10.10 10.81
CA PHE A 282 17.30 10.28 11.72
C PHE A 282 18.61 9.97 11.02
N VAL A 283 19.63 10.82 11.19
CA VAL A 283 21.02 10.46 10.92
C VAL A 283 21.52 9.66 12.12
N THR A 284 21.89 8.41 11.90
CA THR A 284 22.29 7.48 12.97
C THR A 284 23.80 7.40 13.15
N ASP A 285 24.57 7.52 12.06
CA ASP A 285 26.03 7.49 12.08
C ASP A 285 26.60 8.23 10.87
N VAL A 286 27.80 8.81 11.02
CA VAL A 286 28.52 9.51 9.96
C VAL A 286 29.98 9.06 9.99
N LYS A 287 30.41 8.39 8.91
CA LYS A 287 31.78 7.95 8.72
C LYS A 287 32.41 8.65 7.53
N THR A 288 33.72 8.84 7.57
CA THR A 288 34.47 9.43 6.46
C THR A 288 35.55 8.46 5.99
N GLN A 289 35.65 8.26 4.69
CA GLN A 289 36.70 7.45 4.05
C GLN A 289 37.39 8.23 2.93
N LYS A 290 38.68 7.95 2.70
CA LYS A 290 39.41 8.49 1.54
C LYS A 290 39.44 7.45 0.44
N GLU A 291 38.91 7.79 -0.73
CA GLU A 291 38.86 6.90 -1.89
C GLU A 291 39.28 7.69 -3.13
N GLY A 292 40.32 7.23 -3.84
CA GLY A 292 40.81 7.90 -5.06
C GLY A 292 41.23 9.37 -4.89
N GLY A 293 41.71 9.77 -3.71
CA GLY A 293 42.10 11.16 -3.41
C GLY A 293 40.93 12.09 -3.03
N LYS A 294 39.68 11.62 -3.12
CA LYS A 294 38.50 12.31 -2.60
C LYS A 294 38.15 11.83 -1.20
N THR A 295 37.55 12.71 -0.42
CA THR A 295 37.03 12.39 0.91
C THR A 295 35.53 12.15 0.80
N ILE A 296 35.12 10.91 0.97
CA ILE A 296 33.74 10.44 0.86
C ILE A 296 33.14 10.32 2.26
N GLU A 297 31.91 10.78 2.42
CA GLU A 297 31.11 10.66 3.62
C GLU A 297 30.08 9.52 3.43
N LEU A 298 30.07 8.59 4.39
CA LEU A 298 29.07 7.54 4.54
C LEU A 298 28.11 7.97 5.64
N VAL A 299 26.88 8.34 5.28
CA VAL A 299 25.85 8.80 6.20
C VAL A 299 24.82 7.70 6.38
N ALA A 300 24.83 7.05 7.53
CA ALA A 300 23.80 6.09 7.92
C ALA A 300 22.57 6.85 8.40
N LYS A 301 21.40 6.45 7.91
CA LYS A 301 20.12 7.07 8.23
C LYS A 301 19.09 6.00 8.54
N ARG A 302 18.11 6.37 9.37
CA ARG A 302 16.89 5.61 9.64
C ARG A 302 15.68 6.41 9.17
N GLU A 303 14.79 5.74 8.45
CA GLU A 303 13.47 6.26 8.08
C GLU A 303 12.37 5.50 8.84
N LEU A 304 11.38 6.22 9.34
CA LEU A 304 10.24 5.69 10.10
C LEU A 304 8.96 5.85 9.29
N TYR A 305 8.06 4.87 9.41
CA TYR A 305 6.84 4.79 8.61
C TYR A 305 5.58 4.71 9.47
N SER A 306 4.46 5.13 8.89
CA SER A 306 3.13 4.95 9.48
C SER A 306 2.33 3.90 8.72
N THR A 307 1.35 3.31 9.39
CA THR A 307 0.45 2.32 8.78
C THR A 307 -0.43 2.93 7.70
N TRP A 308 -0.91 2.08 6.78
CA TRP A 308 -1.80 2.43 5.67
C TRP A 308 -2.99 3.28 6.13
N ASP A 309 -3.76 2.82 7.11
CA ASP A 309 -4.98 3.52 7.56
C ASP A 309 -4.70 4.97 7.97
N LEU A 310 -3.61 5.17 8.73
CA LEU A 310 -3.26 6.48 9.23
C LEU A 310 -2.73 7.40 8.12
N ALA A 311 -1.93 6.86 7.20
CA ALA A 311 -1.41 7.60 6.05
C ALA A 311 -2.51 7.99 5.05
N ALA A 312 -3.37 7.03 4.73
CA ALA A 312 -4.43 7.16 3.75
C ALA A 312 -5.56 8.06 4.23
N GLU A 313 -6.01 7.97 5.48
CA GLU A 313 -7.21 8.67 5.96
C GLU A 313 -6.88 9.93 6.78
N ALA A 314 -6.04 9.79 7.81
CA ALA A 314 -5.92 10.78 8.88
C ALA A 314 -4.78 11.80 8.69
N SER A 315 -3.90 11.59 7.72
CA SER A 315 -2.67 12.39 7.60
C SER A 315 -2.90 13.76 6.95
N ALA A 316 -2.32 14.79 7.53
CA ALA A 316 -2.20 16.12 6.91
C ALA A 316 -1.05 16.13 5.90
N LEU A 317 -1.00 17.18 5.07
CA LEU A 317 0.20 17.46 4.27
C LEU A 317 1.36 17.90 5.18
N PRO A 318 2.61 17.64 4.77
CA PRO A 318 3.77 18.15 5.47
C PRO A 318 3.73 19.68 5.66
N ALA A 319 4.21 20.17 6.80
CA ALA A 319 4.12 21.58 7.19
C ALA A 319 4.74 22.54 6.17
N GLU A 320 5.71 22.08 5.37
CA GLU A 320 6.34 22.86 4.32
C GLU A 320 5.42 23.15 3.11
N TYR A 321 4.31 22.41 2.94
CA TYR A 321 3.25 22.75 1.99
C TYR A 321 2.39 23.88 2.54
N LEU A 322 1.98 23.78 3.80
CA LEU A 322 1.11 24.76 4.47
C LEU A 322 1.72 26.17 4.52
N LYS A 323 3.06 26.27 4.49
CA LYS A 323 3.81 27.53 4.47
C LYS A 323 3.79 28.24 3.10
N SER A 324 3.32 27.60 2.03
CA SER A 324 3.39 28.15 0.67
C SER A 324 2.12 27.86 -0.13
N PRO A 325 1.32 28.89 -0.46
CA PRO A 325 0.15 28.74 -1.33
C PRO A 325 0.49 28.12 -2.70
N ARG A 326 1.70 28.40 -3.22
CA ARG A 326 2.20 27.80 -4.47
C ARG A 326 2.38 26.29 -4.33
N ARG A 327 2.93 25.81 -3.20
CA ARG A 327 3.11 24.38 -2.97
C ARG A 327 1.78 23.67 -2.79
N LEU A 328 0.83 24.27 -2.08
CA LEU A 328 -0.54 23.73 -1.98
C LEU A 328 -1.19 23.57 -3.36
N ARG A 329 -1.07 24.57 -4.23
CA ARG A 329 -1.58 24.49 -5.61
C ARG A 329 -0.84 23.48 -6.50
N ALA A 330 0.36 23.07 -6.13
CA ALA A 330 1.12 22.05 -6.84
C ALA A 330 0.72 20.62 -6.43
N VAL A 331 0.06 20.45 -5.27
CA VAL A 331 -0.45 19.13 -4.85
C VAL A 331 -1.52 18.68 -5.84
N THR A 332 -1.41 17.44 -6.29
CA THR A 332 -2.40 16.90 -7.23
C THR A 332 -3.74 16.68 -6.52
N PRO A 333 -4.87 17.13 -7.10
CA PRO A 333 -6.21 16.89 -6.55
C PRO A 333 -6.59 15.40 -6.54
N PHE A 334 -5.86 14.55 -7.28
CA PHE A 334 -6.06 13.11 -7.27
C PHE A 334 -5.74 12.47 -5.92
N LEU A 335 -4.91 13.08 -5.07
CA LEU A 335 -4.76 12.64 -3.68
C LEU A 335 -6.10 12.71 -2.93
N SER A 336 -6.86 13.79 -3.11
CA SER A 336 -8.20 13.92 -2.49
C SER A 336 -9.20 12.93 -3.09
N CYS A 337 -9.11 12.66 -4.40
CA CYS A 337 -9.98 11.70 -5.08
C CYS A 337 -9.72 10.26 -4.65
N LEU A 338 -8.45 9.87 -4.50
CA LEU A 338 -8.05 8.56 -4.00
C LEU A 338 -8.51 8.34 -2.55
N ARG A 339 -8.35 9.34 -1.67
CA ARG A 339 -8.90 9.29 -0.31
C ARG A 339 -10.41 9.09 -0.28
N ALA A 340 -11.13 9.81 -1.14
CA ALA A 340 -12.58 9.65 -1.26
C ALA A 340 -12.97 8.28 -1.80
N LEU A 341 -12.20 7.72 -2.73
CA LEU A 341 -12.40 6.36 -3.26
C LEU A 341 -12.19 5.32 -2.17
N TRP A 342 -11.09 5.38 -1.43
CA TRP A 342 -10.80 4.43 -0.35
C TRP A 342 -11.85 4.49 0.75
N ALA A 343 -12.28 5.68 1.16
CA ALA A 343 -13.37 5.85 2.10
C ALA A 343 -14.68 5.24 1.56
N PHE A 344 -15.01 5.50 0.29
CA PHE A 344 -16.20 4.92 -0.34
C PHE A 344 -16.15 3.38 -0.33
N GLU A 345 -15.03 2.78 -0.69
CA GLU A 345 -14.84 1.33 -0.69
C GLU A 345 -14.96 0.74 0.72
N GLN A 346 -14.43 1.40 1.74
CA GLN A 346 -14.58 0.97 3.14
C GLN A 346 -16.04 0.93 3.59
N PHE A 347 -16.84 1.94 3.21
CA PHE A 347 -18.26 2.01 3.61
C PHE A 347 -19.19 1.14 2.77
N HIS A 348 -18.91 0.98 1.47
CA HIS A 348 -19.82 0.35 0.52
C HIS A 348 -19.35 -1.01 -0.02
N ASN A 349 -18.09 -1.38 0.21
CA ASN A 349 -17.44 -2.59 -0.31
C ASN A 349 -17.57 -2.76 -1.84
N ARG A 350 -17.53 -1.63 -2.56
CA ARG A 350 -17.53 -1.56 -4.03
C ARG A 350 -17.01 -0.19 -4.47
N ILE A 351 -16.69 -0.05 -5.75
CA ILE A 351 -16.38 1.26 -6.35
C ILE A 351 -17.65 2.09 -6.62
N PRO A 352 -17.55 3.43 -6.71
CA PRO A 352 -18.67 4.30 -7.10
C PRO A 352 -19.19 3.96 -8.50
N ALA A 353 -20.51 3.84 -8.64
CA ALA A 353 -21.15 3.65 -9.94
C ALA A 353 -21.60 5.00 -10.54
N HIS A 354 -21.91 5.00 -11.83
CA HIS A 354 -22.33 6.19 -12.59
C HIS A 354 -23.79 6.61 -12.30
N ASN A 355 -24.24 6.50 -11.04
CA ASN A 355 -25.56 6.91 -10.61
C ASN A 355 -25.48 8.20 -9.77
N ARG A 356 -26.60 8.94 -9.70
CA ARG A 356 -26.65 10.24 -9.03
C ARG A 356 -26.22 10.19 -7.56
N GLN A 357 -26.60 9.14 -6.84
CA GLN A 357 -26.34 9.00 -5.41
C GLN A 357 -24.85 8.84 -5.12
N ASP A 358 -24.18 7.93 -5.82
CA ASP A 358 -22.75 7.68 -5.67
C ASP A 358 -21.92 8.89 -6.10
N LEU A 359 -22.29 9.54 -7.20
CA LEU A 359 -21.61 10.74 -7.69
C LEU A 359 -21.71 11.90 -6.68
N GLU A 360 -22.89 12.08 -6.07
CA GLU A 360 -23.11 13.09 -5.04
C GLU A 360 -22.30 12.79 -3.77
N TYR A 361 -22.32 11.53 -3.32
CA TYR A 361 -21.52 11.10 -2.17
C TYR A 361 -20.02 11.31 -2.43
N PHE A 362 -19.52 10.84 -3.57
CA PHE A 362 -18.11 10.94 -3.93
C PHE A 362 -17.66 12.40 -4.01
N THR A 363 -18.46 13.27 -4.62
CA THR A 363 -18.15 14.70 -4.71
C THR A 363 -18.04 15.34 -3.33
N LYS A 364 -18.97 15.03 -2.40
CA LYS A 364 -18.92 15.52 -1.02
C LYS A 364 -17.69 15.01 -0.28
N SER A 365 -17.42 13.71 -0.38
CA SER A 365 -16.27 13.06 0.24
C SER A 365 -14.94 13.64 -0.27
N ALA A 366 -14.77 13.75 -1.60
CA ALA A 366 -13.58 14.34 -2.21
C ALA A 366 -13.37 15.80 -1.78
N THR A 367 -14.45 16.60 -1.71
CA THR A 367 -14.38 17.99 -1.23
C THR A 367 -13.97 18.08 0.23
N GLN A 368 -14.47 17.16 1.07
CA GLN A 368 -14.08 17.08 2.47
C GLN A 368 -12.61 16.69 2.61
N CYS A 369 -12.15 15.64 1.91
CA CYS A 369 -10.74 15.24 1.91
C CYS A 369 -9.82 16.37 1.42
N HIS A 370 -10.25 17.12 0.41
CA HIS A 370 -9.52 18.27 -0.12
C HIS A 370 -9.38 19.39 0.92
N SER A 371 -10.45 19.65 1.67
CA SER A 371 -10.46 20.64 2.77
C SER A 371 -9.58 20.21 3.93
N LEU A 372 -9.59 18.91 4.29
CA LEU A 372 -8.73 18.36 5.34
C LEU A 372 -7.24 18.45 4.99
N LEU A 373 -6.89 18.35 3.71
CA LEU A 373 -5.54 18.60 3.20
C LEU A 373 -5.18 20.09 3.10
N SER A 374 -6.09 21.00 3.48
CA SER A 374 -5.93 22.46 3.36
C SER A 374 -5.67 22.93 1.91
N LEU A 375 -6.20 22.21 0.93
CA LEU A 375 -6.01 22.52 -0.48
C LEU A 375 -7.01 23.58 -0.97
N PRO A 376 -6.62 24.47 -1.90
CA PRO A 376 -7.52 25.50 -2.43
C PRO A 376 -8.66 24.86 -3.24
N GLY A 377 -9.91 25.17 -2.87
CA GLY A 377 -11.09 24.54 -3.46
C GLY A 377 -11.25 24.72 -4.97
N ASP A 378 -10.60 25.73 -5.58
CA ASP A 378 -10.55 25.93 -7.02
C ASP A 378 -9.70 24.88 -7.77
N THR A 379 -8.84 24.13 -7.05
CA THR A 379 -8.01 23.07 -7.63
C THR A 379 -8.73 21.72 -7.77
N LEU A 380 -9.90 21.55 -7.13
CA LEU A 380 -10.77 20.39 -7.30
C LEU A 380 -12.07 20.81 -7.98
N ASN A 381 -12.10 20.71 -9.32
CA ASN A 381 -13.27 21.06 -10.11
C ASN A 381 -14.04 19.82 -10.61
N SER A 382 -15.22 20.04 -11.17
CA SER A 382 -16.09 18.95 -11.66
C SER A 382 -15.50 18.14 -12.82
N GLU A 383 -14.60 18.74 -13.61
CA GLU A 383 -13.91 18.04 -14.70
C GLU A 383 -12.92 17.02 -14.15
N ILE A 384 -12.12 17.39 -13.15
CA ILE A 384 -11.18 16.50 -12.46
C ILE A 384 -11.93 15.33 -11.82
N LEU A 385 -13.02 15.61 -11.10
CA LEU A 385 -13.83 14.56 -10.46
C LEU A 385 -14.41 13.59 -11.49
N ARG A 386 -14.96 14.10 -12.59
CA ARG A 386 -15.51 13.27 -13.67
C ARG A 386 -14.41 12.43 -14.33
N SER A 387 -13.27 13.04 -14.64
CA SER A 387 -12.13 12.35 -15.24
C SER A 387 -11.65 11.22 -14.34
N PHE A 388 -11.48 11.47 -13.05
CA PHE A 388 -11.08 10.43 -12.10
C PHE A 388 -12.08 9.28 -12.06
N LEU A 389 -13.38 9.56 -11.87
CA LEU A 389 -14.43 8.55 -11.78
C LEU A 389 -14.54 7.67 -13.03
N GLN A 390 -14.35 8.24 -14.22
CA GLN A 390 -14.35 7.50 -15.48
C GLN A 390 -13.17 6.55 -15.64
N ASN A 391 -12.08 6.77 -14.91
CA ASN A 391 -10.84 6.00 -15.00
C ASN A 391 -10.72 4.91 -13.91
N ILE A 392 -11.61 4.89 -12.92
CA ILE A 392 -11.55 3.91 -11.82
C ILE A 392 -11.56 2.48 -12.37
N GLY A 393 -10.62 1.67 -11.89
CA GLY A 393 -10.47 0.25 -12.26
C GLY A 393 -9.96 0.00 -13.68
N SER A 394 -9.71 1.05 -14.48
CA SER A 394 -9.11 0.91 -15.81
C SER A 394 -7.59 0.73 -15.70
N GLU A 395 -7.01 -0.06 -16.60
CA GLU A 395 -5.57 -0.31 -16.65
C GLU A 395 -5.00 0.20 -17.96
N ILE A 396 -4.00 1.09 -17.87
CA ILE A 396 -3.33 1.69 -19.03
C ILE A 396 -1.86 1.33 -18.96
N ALA A 397 -1.37 0.60 -19.98
CA ALA A 397 -0.02 0.02 -19.97
C ALA A 397 1.13 1.05 -19.71
N PRO A 398 1.12 2.27 -20.29
CA PRO A 398 2.10 3.29 -19.93
C PRO A 398 2.09 3.67 -18.44
N VAL A 399 0.92 3.73 -17.82
CA VAL A 399 0.77 4.13 -16.41
C VAL A 399 1.25 3.02 -15.49
N THR A 400 0.86 1.78 -15.79
CA THR A 400 1.33 0.61 -15.03
C THR A 400 2.84 0.40 -15.17
N ALA A 401 3.43 0.72 -16.32
CA ALA A 401 4.87 0.68 -16.52
C ALA A 401 5.63 1.72 -15.69
N VAL A 402 5.13 2.95 -15.60
CA VAL A 402 5.73 3.99 -14.75
C VAL A 402 5.65 3.60 -13.28
N LEU A 403 4.45 3.29 -12.79
CA LEU A 403 4.23 2.92 -11.38
C LEU A 403 4.97 1.63 -11.00
N GLY A 404 4.89 0.61 -11.84
CA GLY A 404 5.54 -0.68 -11.58
C GLY A 404 7.06 -0.60 -11.65
N GLY A 405 7.61 0.26 -12.52
CA GLY A 405 9.03 0.57 -12.56
C GLY A 405 9.52 1.30 -11.31
N GLU A 406 8.80 2.34 -10.90
CA GLU A 406 9.14 3.14 -9.71
C GLU A 406 9.06 2.30 -8.42
N LEU A 407 7.98 1.53 -8.23
CA LEU A 407 7.83 0.64 -7.07
C LEU A 407 8.92 -0.43 -7.04
N ALA A 408 9.16 -1.14 -8.15
CA ALA A 408 10.17 -2.19 -8.18
C ALA A 408 11.59 -1.62 -7.93
N GLN A 409 11.88 -0.43 -8.44
CA GLN A 409 13.14 0.25 -8.17
C GLN A 409 13.30 0.61 -6.69
N ASP A 410 12.22 1.07 -6.03
CA ASP A 410 12.23 1.35 -4.60
C ASP A 410 12.46 0.08 -3.77
N VAL A 411 11.79 -1.03 -4.13
CA VAL A 411 12.02 -2.35 -3.52
C VAL A 411 13.49 -2.78 -3.63
N ILE A 412 14.09 -2.63 -4.81
CA ILE A 412 15.51 -2.95 -5.03
C ILE A 412 16.42 -2.06 -4.18
N ASN A 413 16.11 -0.77 -4.07
CA ASN A 413 16.84 0.18 -3.26
C ASN A 413 16.76 -0.17 -1.75
N VAL A 414 15.57 -0.54 -1.28
CA VAL A 414 15.32 -0.99 0.09
C VAL A 414 16.10 -2.27 0.40
N LEU A 415 16.09 -3.26 -0.49
CA LEU A 415 16.91 -4.47 -0.34
C LEU A 415 18.42 -4.14 -0.35
N GLY A 416 18.83 -3.17 -1.17
CA GLY A 416 20.20 -2.70 -1.26
C GLY A 416 20.69 -1.90 -0.05
N GLN A 417 19.79 -1.19 0.65
CA GLN A 417 20.06 -0.29 1.77
C GLN A 417 21.09 0.82 1.44
N ASN A 418 21.12 1.27 0.19
CA ASN A 418 22.12 2.22 -0.32
C ASN A 418 21.49 3.50 -0.90
N GLN A 419 20.16 3.59 -0.90
CA GLN A 419 19.43 4.77 -1.35
C GLN A 419 18.31 5.10 -0.36
N GLN A 420 17.83 6.34 -0.46
CA GLN A 420 16.68 6.77 0.32
C GLN A 420 15.40 6.18 -0.30
N PRO A 421 14.56 5.50 0.49
CA PRO A 421 13.30 4.95 0.01
C PRO A 421 12.21 6.02 -0.20
N ILE A 422 11.13 5.63 -0.89
CA ILE A 422 9.86 6.36 -0.96
C ILE A 422 9.36 6.65 0.46
N GLN A 423 8.86 7.87 0.68
CA GLN A 423 8.30 8.31 1.96
C GLN A 423 7.02 9.15 1.79
N ASN A 424 5.84 8.63 2.09
CA ASN A 424 5.46 7.21 2.01
C ASN A 424 4.42 7.00 0.90
N MET A 425 3.87 8.08 0.34
CA MET A 425 2.81 8.04 -0.66
C MET A 425 3.28 8.74 -1.93
N VAL A 426 3.30 8.03 -3.05
CA VAL A 426 3.46 8.60 -4.39
C VAL A 426 2.11 8.63 -5.07
N ILE A 427 1.77 9.74 -5.69
CA ILE A 427 0.58 9.86 -6.54
C ILE A 427 1.02 10.18 -7.95
N PHE A 428 0.65 9.32 -8.89
CA PHE A 428 0.89 9.53 -10.30
C PHE A 428 -0.30 10.24 -10.96
N ASP A 429 0.00 11.33 -11.64
CA ASP A 429 -0.92 12.15 -12.41
C ASP A 429 -0.55 12.07 -13.90
N GLY A 430 -1.22 11.19 -14.64
CA GLY A 430 -0.95 10.98 -16.07
C GLY A 430 -1.33 12.16 -16.96
N ASN A 431 -2.12 13.13 -16.48
CA ASN A 431 -2.36 14.36 -17.24
C ASN A 431 -1.14 15.28 -17.24
N LYS A 432 -0.37 15.26 -16.14
CA LYS A 432 0.88 16.02 -15.99
C LYS A 432 2.13 15.20 -16.26
N MET A 433 1.98 13.87 -16.32
CA MET A 433 3.10 12.91 -16.35
C MET A 433 4.04 13.09 -15.15
N GLU A 434 3.46 13.31 -13.96
CA GLU A 434 4.21 13.55 -12.72
C GLU A 434 3.88 12.48 -11.67
N ALA A 435 4.91 11.94 -11.02
CA ALA A 435 4.80 11.09 -9.84
C ALA A 435 5.26 11.89 -8.61
N ASN A 436 4.31 12.48 -7.89
CA ASN A 436 4.64 13.36 -6.76
C ASN A 436 4.58 12.58 -5.44
N GLN A 437 5.64 12.69 -4.64
CA GLN A 437 5.74 12.06 -3.33
C GLN A 437 5.26 13.00 -2.21
N TYR A 438 4.49 12.43 -1.28
CA TYR A 438 3.97 13.07 -0.08
C TYR A 438 4.28 12.21 1.15
N ALA A 439 4.96 12.80 2.13
CA ALA A 439 5.23 12.16 3.42
C ALA A 439 4.00 12.30 4.33
N LEU A 440 3.05 11.36 4.20
CA LEU A 440 1.76 11.40 4.86
C LEU A 440 1.80 10.60 6.17
N HIS A 441 1.89 11.32 7.28
CA HIS A 441 1.87 10.74 8.62
C HIS A 441 0.92 11.52 9.55
N PRO A 442 0.10 10.84 10.37
CA PRO A 442 -0.93 11.47 11.19
C PRO A 442 -0.30 12.35 12.26
N GLU A 443 -0.88 13.49 12.61
CA GLU A 443 -0.35 14.31 13.70
C GLU A 443 -0.81 13.79 15.09
N GLY A 444 -0.27 14.37 16.16
CA GLY A 444 -0.68 14.04 17.52
C GLY A 444 -0.17 12.69 18.06
N PRO A 445 -0.79 12.17 19.14
CA PRO A 445 -0.26 11.03 19.88
C PRO A 445 -0.12 9.74 19.06
N LEU A 446 -1.09 9.45 18.18
CA LEU A 446 -1.08 8.24 17.35
C LEU A 446 0.07 8.24 16.34
N GLY A 447 0.37 9.40 15.75
CA GLY A 447 1.52 9.53 14.86
C GLY A 447 2.85 9.49 15.57
N LEU A 448 2.94 10.11 16.75
CA LEU A 448 4.14 10.04 17.58
C LEU A 448 4.45 8.59 17.95
N ALA A 449 3.45 7.81 18.34
CA ALA A 449 3.63 6.40 18.71
C ALA A 449 4.21 5.51 17.58
N GLN A 450 4.05 5.90 16.30
CA GLN A 450 4.59 5.16 15.16
C GLN A 450 5.90 5.76 14.60
N LEU A 451 6.21 7.01 14.95
CA LEU A 451 7.37 7.75 14.44
C LEU A 451 8.41 8.06 15.54
N GLU A 452 8.33 7.36 16.66
CA GLU A 452 9.41 7.30 17.64
C GLU A 452 10.17 5.98 17.45
N PRO A 453 11.52 6.01 17.38
CA PRO A 453 12.30 4.80 17.22
C PRO A 453 12.04 3.86 18.40
N ALA A 454 11.88 2.57 18.13
CA ALA A 454 11.63 1.58 19.16
C ALA A 454 12.73 1.66 20.24
N ASN A 455 12.35 1.98 21.48
CA ASN A 455 13.28 1.99 22.60
C ASN A 455 13.74 0.54 22.84
N PRO A 456 15.05 0.21 22.79
CA PRO A 456 15.54 -1.18 22.81
C PRO A 456 15.29 -1.95 24.14
N MET A 457 14.45 -1.46 25.05
CA MET A 457 14.23 -2.02 26.40
C MET A 457 12.78 -2.40 26.76
N MET A 458 11.83 -2.46 25.83
CA MET A 458 10.46 -2.92 26.15
C MET A 458 10.03 -4.08 25.25
N PRO A 459 9.89 -5.32 25.78
CA PRO A 459 9.15 -6.38 25.09
C PRO A 459 7.69 -5.93 24.90
N ALA A 460 7.09 -6.34 23.78
CA ALA A 460 5.68 -6.11 23.50
C ALA A 460 4.82 -6.55 24.70
N MET A 461 4.22 -5.58 25.40
CA MET A 461 3.26 -5.86 26.45
C MET A 461 1.96 -6.33 25.80
N MET A 462 1.71 -7.64 25.85
CA MET A 462 0.35 -8.15 25.65
C MET A 462 -0.56 -7.47 26.70
N PRO A 463 -1.77 -7.01 26.32
CA PRO A 463 -2.67 -6.40 27.29
C PRO A 463 -3.10 -7.47 28.31
N THR A 464 -2.60 -7.32 29.53
CA THR A 464 -3.00 -8.12 30.68
C THR A 464 -4.48 -7.87 30.94
N MET A 465 -5.31 -8.90 30.81
CA MET A 465 -6.71 -8.82 31.23
C MET A 465 -6.77 -8.54 32.73
N MET A 466 -7.29 -7.37 33.10
CA MET A 466 -7.63 -7.04 34.48
C MET A 466 -8.77 -7.97 34.95
N PRO A 467 -8.68 -8.61 36.13
CA PRO A 467 -9.78 -9.39 36.66
C PRO A 467 -10.88 -8.43 37.13
N MET A 468 -12.09 -8.58 36.59
CA MET A 468 -13.30 -7.97 37.12
C MET A 468 -13.57 -8.55 38.51
N GLY A 469 -13.42 -7.73 39.56
CA GLY A 469 -13.84 -8.06 40.91
C GLY A 469 -15.35 -7.83 41.08
N ASP A 470 -16.04 -8.83 41.61
CA ASP A 470 -17.48 -8.80 41.89
C ASP A 470 -17.88 -7.70 42.90
N PRO A 471 -19.09 -7.11 42.78
CA PRO A 471 -19.59 -6.13 43.73
C PRO A 471 -20.60 -6.76 44.71
N GLN A 472 -20.29 -6.84 46.01
CA GLN A 472 -21.30 -6.73 47.08
C GLN A 472 -20.73 -6.70 48.52
N MET A 473 -21.32 -5.79 49.32
CA MET A 473 -21.38 -5.71 50.80
C MET A 473 -20.04 -5.38 51.51
N ASP A 474 -19.93 -4.44 52.46
CA ASP A 474 -20.86 -4.03 53.51
C ASP A 474 -20.67 -2.55 53.92
N ALA A 475 -21.78 -1.95 54.38
CA ALA A 475 -21.80 -0.70 55.11
C ALA A 475 -21.78 -0.98 56.62
N GLN A 476 -20.82 -0.43 57.37
CA GLN A 476 -21.02 -0.11 58.80
C GLN A 476 -19.94 0.82 59.37
N LEU A 477 -20.41 2.03 59.73
CA LEU A 477 -20.21 2.78 60.99
C LEU A 477 -18.84 2.80 61.70
N GLY A 478 -18.33 4.00 61.97
CA GLY A 478 -17.35 4.26 63.03
C GLY A 478 -16.82 5.70 63.11
N ASN A 479 -17.48 6.55 63.91
CA ASN A 479 -17.05 7.88 64.35
C ASN A 479 -15.59 7.95 64.84
N SER A 480 -14.86 9.05 64.60
CA SER A 480 -14.56 10.09 65.61
C SER A 480 -13.38 11.05 65.25
N GLN A 481 -13.49 12.27 65.81
CA GLN A 481 -12.51 13.38 65.94
C GLN A 481 -12.34 14.31 64.72
N ILE A 482 -12.99 15.49 64.66
CA ILE A 482 -12.85 16.75 65.43
C ILE A 482 -11.47 17.40 65.28
N GLY A 483 -11.46 18.53 64.57
CA GLY A 483 -10.39 19.52 64.49
C GLY A 483 -10.89 20.75 63.74
N GLU A 484 -11.51 21.67 64.47
CA GLU A 484 -12.03 22.96 63.98
C GLU A 484 -10.91 23.90 63.50
N GLN A 485 -11.15 24.64 62.41
CA GLN A 485 -10.67 26.03 62.28
C GLN A 485 -11.55 26.86 61.33
N GLN A 486 -12.43 27.63 61.98
CA GLN A 486 -12.98 28.98 61.70
C GLN A 486 -13.47 29.40 60.30
N MET A 487 -14.76 29.72 60.31
CA MET A 487 -15.52 30.53 59.34
C MET A 487 -15.22 32.04 59.45
N GLY A 488 -15.37 32.74 58.33
CA GLY A 488 -15.73 34.15 58.25
C GLY A 488 -16.62 34.39 57.02
N ASN A 489 -17.89 34.73 57.27
CA ASN A 489 -19.05 34.71 56.35
C ASN A 489 -19.12 35.95 55.39
N PRO A 490 -20.06 35.98 54.41
CA PRO A 490 -20.10 36.83 53.22
C PRO A 490 -21.12 38.02 53.30
N GLN A 491 -21.52 38.56 52.13
CA GLN A 491 -22.61 39.52 51.80
C GLN A 491 -22.22 41.02 51.76
N MET A 492 -22.73 41.94 50.90
CA MET A 492 -23.85 42.06 49.94
C MET A 492 -23.59 43.26 48.96
N PHE A 493 -24.25 43.28 47.80
CA PHE A 493 -24.51 44.44 46.89
C PHE A 493 -25.50 45.48 47.56
N PRO A 494 -25.95 46.65 46.99
CA PRO A 494 -25.94 47.14 45.59
C PRO A 494 -25.81 48.69 45.34
N MET A 495 -25.97 49.08 44.06
CA MET A 495 -26.48 50.35 43.47
C MET A 495 -25.67 51.66 43.46
N GLY A 496 -25.61 52.28 42.26
CA GLY A 496 -25.43 53.73 42.09
C GLY A 496 -24.80 54.17 40.76
N GLN A 497 -25.59 54.29 39.69
CA GLN A 497 -25.40 55.32 38.62
C GLN A 497 -26.31 56.52 38.98
N PRO A 498 -26.11 57.78 38.48
CA PRO A 498 -25.72 58.10 37.09
C PRO A 498 -24.84 59.37 36.89
N ASN A 499 -24.36 59.59 35.66
CA ASN A 499 -24.37 60.95 35.10
C ASN A 499 -24.35 60.95 33.56
N MET A 500 -25.27 61.71 32.99
CA MET A 500 -25.42 62.02 31.57
C MET A 500 -24.82 63.39 31.24
N THR A 501 -24.50 63.57 29.94
CA THR A 501 -24.40 64.80 29.10
C THR A 501 -23.00 64.99 28.48
N HIS A 502 -22.80 65.51 27.27
CA HIS A 502 -23.49 65.58 25.97
C HIS A 502 -22.52 66.38 25.05
N GLN A 503 -22.58 66.15 23.71
CA GLN A 503 -22.02 67.00 22.63
C GLN A 503 -20.50 66.96 22.39
N GLY A 504 -19.98 66.92 21.16
CA GLY A 504 -20.56 66.96 19.81
C GLY A 504 -19.54 67.49 18.79
N ALA A 505 -19.75 67.13 17.51
CA ALA A 505 -19.25 67.77 16.27
C ALA A 505 -17.72 67.67 15.97
N LEU A 506 -17.25 67.31 14.77
CA LEU A 506 -17.82 67.19 13.41
C LEU A 506 -17.10 66.07 12.64
#